data_AF-K6YB88-F1
#
_entry.id   AF-K6YB88-F1
#
_cell.length_a   1.000
_cell.length_b   1.000
_cell.length_c   1.000
_cell.angle_alpha   90.00
_cell.angle_beta   90.00
_cell.angle_gamma   90.00
#
_symmetry.space_group_name_H-M   'P 1'
#
loop_
_entity.id
_entity.type
_entity.pdbx_description
1 polymer ?
#
loop_
_entity_poly.entity_id
_entity_poly.type
_entity_poly.pdbx_seq_one_letter_code
_entity_poly.pdbx_strand_id
1 'polypeptide(L)'
;MNYWLFKSEPDAFSIDDLANRTNQTEHWDGIRNYQARNFLRDKVQQGDQVFIYHSSCKNVGIAGLAEVVKAAYPDHTQFDPESNYYDPKSDPENPRWFMVDVKFVAKFKQILSLKNIKSMPEITELGLVKKGHRLSIMPVTKAEFEHLLAHCEQ
;
A
#
# COMPACT_ATOMS: atom_id res chain seq x y z
N MET A 1 -6.37 14.94 -4.18
CA MET A 1 -5.71 13.71 -4.63
C MET A 1 -4.33 13.67 -4.00
N ASN A 2 -4.12 12.69 -3.13
CA ASN A 2 -2.84 12.37 -2.50
C ASN A 2 -2.22 11.14 -3.18
N TYR A 3 -0.95 10.90 -2.86
CA TYR A 3 -0.17 9.80 -3.40
C TYR A 3 0.37 8.95 -2.27
N TRP A 4 0.33 7.64 -2.47
CA TRP A 4 0.66 6.67 -1.44
C TRP A 4 1.53 5.54 -1.98
N LEU A 5 2.17 4.85 -1.06
CA LEU A 5 2.84 3.59 -1.32
C LEU A 5 2.36 2.57 -0.29
N PHE A 6 1.78 1.47 -0.78
CA PHE A 6 1.30 0.35 0.02
C PHE A 6 2.19 -0.86 -0.21
N LYS A 7 2.70 -1.44 0.87
CA LYS A 7 3.53 -2.66 0.82
C LYS A 7 2.65 -3.90 0.89
N SER A 8 3.00 -4.89 0.07
CA SER A 8 2.51 -6.24 0.16
C SER A 8 3.64 -7.24 -0.10
N GLU A 9 3.57 -8.41 0.52
CA GLU A 9 4.47 -9.52 0.19
C GLU A 9 3.87 -10.24 -1.03
N PRO A 10 4.60 -10.37 -2.16
CA PRO A 10 4.02 -10.88 -3.40
C PRO A 10 3.61 -12.35 -3.31
N ASP A 11 4.16 -13.12 -2.36
CA ASP A 11 3.74 -14.51 -2.12
C ASP A 11 2.37 -14.58 -1.40
N ALA A 12 1.94 -13.49 -0.75
CA ALA A 12 0.63 -13.36 -0.13
C ALA A 12 -0.38 -12.64 -1.03
N PHE A 13 0.02 -11.48 -1.59
CA PHE A 13 -0.80 -10.71 -2.51
C PHE A 13 0.05 -9.79 -3.40
N SER A 14 0.22 -10.15 -4.66
CA SER A 14 1.00 -9.41 -5.65
C SER A 14 0.15 -8.41 -6.46
N ILE A 15 0.81 -7.65 -7.34
CA ILE A 15 0.10 -6.77 -8.29
C ILE A 15 -0.67 -7.59 -9.33
N ASP A 16 -0.18 -8.78 -9.67
CA ASP A 16 -0.84 -9.71 -10.59
C ASP A 16 -2.11 -10.29 -9.95
N ASP A 17 -2.07 -10.59 -8.65
CA ASP A 17 -3.26 -11.03 -7.91
C ASP A 17 -4.34 -9.96 -7.92
N LEU A 18 -3.97 -8.69 -7.65
CA LEU A 18 -4.89 -7.56 -7.76
C LEU A 18 -5.47 -7.42 -9.18
N ALA A 19 -4.62 -7.54 -10.22
CA ALA A 19 -5.05 -7.46 -11.61
C ALA A 19 -6.05 -8.58 -11.99
N ASN A 20 -5.96 -9.74 -11.33
CA ASN A 20 -6.79 -10.92 -11.57
C ASN A 20 -8.04 -10.98 -10.66
N ARG A 21 -8.22 -10.04 -9.71
CA ARG A 21 -9.44 -9.99 -8.91
C ARG A 21 -10.66 -9.61 -9.74
N THR A 22 -11.85 -9.98 -9.26
CA THR A 22 -13.11 -9.49 -9.80
C THR A 22 -13.14 -7.96 -9.78
N ASN A 23 -13.48 -7.34 -10.92
CA ASN A 23 -13.39 -5.88 -11.11
C ASN A 23 -11.99 -5.28 -10.83
N GLN A 24 -10.96 -6.13 -10.79
CA GLN A 24 -9.57 -5.80 -10.47
C GLN A 24 -9.45 -5.00 -9.15
N THR A 25 -10.34 -5.28 -8.20
CA THR A 25 -10.50 -4.52 -6.96
C THR A 25 -10.34 -5.46 -5.77
N GLU A 26 -9.65 -5.01 -4.73
CA GLU A 26 -9.49 -5.75 -3.48
C GLU A 26 -9.46 -4.84 -2.26
N HIS A 27 -9.91 -5.38 -1.12
CA HIS A 27 -9.75 -4.75 0.18
C HIS A 27 -8.30 -4.86 0.68
N TRP A 28 -7.73 -3.76 1.15
CA TRP A 28 -6.36 -3.68 1.65
C TRP A 28 -6.32 -3.85 3.17
N ASP A 29 -6.54 -5.09 3.62
CA ASP A 29 -6.63 -5.46 5.04
C ASP A 29 -5.26 -5.63 5.75
N GLY A 30 -5.31 -6.19 6.97
CA GLY A 30 -4.12 -6.70 7.66
C GLY A 30 -3.22 -5.62 8.26
N ILE A 31 -3.61 -4.34 8.16
CA ILE A 31 -2.86 -3.24 8.75
C ILE A 31 -3.03 -3.28 10.27
N ARG A 32 -1.94 -3.63 10.98
CA ARG A 32 -1.86 -3.71 12.46
C ARG A 32 -0.83 -2.76 13.07
N ASN A 33 -0.43 -1.72 12.32
CA ASN A 33 0.40 -0.63 12.81
C ASN A 33 -0.45 0.64 12.99
N TYR A 34 -0.42 1.25 14.18
CA TYR A 34 -1.25 2.42 14.51
C TYR A 34 -1.03 3.62 13.58
N GLN A 35 0.21 3.89 13.18
CA GLN A 35 0.51 5.02 12.29
C GLN A 35 0.01 4.74 10.86
N ALA A 36 0.27 3.54 10.35
CA ALA A 36 -0.24 3.10 9.04
C ALA A 36 -1.78 3.13 9.00
N ARG A 37 -2.43 2.65 10.06
CA ARG A 37 -3.88 2.74 10.23
C ARG A 37 -4.36 4.19 10.21
N ASN A 38 -3.71 5.08 10.97
CA ASN A 38 -4.12 6.49 11.00
C ASN A 38 -3.99 7.13 9.62
N PHE A 39 -2.99 6.76 8.81
CA PHE A 39 -2.93 7.20 7.41
C PHE A 39 -4.14 6.71 6.60
N LEU A 40 -4.47 5.41 6.67
CA LEU A 40 -5.66 4.89 5.99
C LEU A 40 -6.93 5.63 6.44
N ARG A 41 -7.18 5.67 7.75
CA ARG A 41 -8.42 6.21 8.34
C ARG A 41 -8.59 7.72 8.12
N ASP A 42 -7.51 8.49 8.31
CA ASP A 42 -7.62 9.95 8.44
C ASP A 42 -7.22 10.69 7.17
N LYS A 43 -6.50 10.05 6.24
CA LYS A 43 -5.83 10.74 5.13
C LYS A 43 -6.07 10.12 3.76
N VAL A 44 -6.16 8.80 3.65
CA VAL A 44 -6.43 8.14 2.38
C VAL A 44 -7.88 8.40 1.97
N GLN A 45 -8.06 8.89 0.75
CA GLN A 45 -9.37 9.19 0.18
C GLN A 45 -9.60 8.45 -1.14
N GLN A 46 -10.87 8.28 -1.50
CA GLN A 46 -11.23 7.75 -2.82
C GLN A 46 -10.65 8.66 -3.93
N GLY A 47 -10.10 8.04 -4.97
CA GLY A 47 -9.39 8.69 -6.07
C GLY A 47 -7.90 8.95 -5.80
N ASP A 48 -7.39 8.65 -4.59
CA ASP A 48 -5.95 8.72 -4.34
C ASP A 48 -5.20 7.61 -5.09
N GLN A 49 -3.99 7.92 -5.57
CA GLN A 49 -3.15 6.96 -6.29
C GLN A 49 -2.16 6.26 -5.36
N VAL A 50 -1.92 4.97 -5.63
CA VAL A 50 -1.17 4.07 -4.76
C VAL A 50 -0.17 3.27 -5.57
N PHE A 51 1.12 3.41 -5.26
CA PHE A 51 2.11 2.43 -5.70
C PHE A 51 1.97 1.14 -4.90
N ILE A 52 1.85 0.01 -5.61
CA ILE A 52 1.92 -1.31 -5.01
C ILE A 52 3.40 -1.73 -4.95
N TYR A 53 3.92 -1.84 -3.74
CA TYR A 53 5.31 -2.18 -3.46
C TYR A 53 5.42 -3.63 -2.99
N HIS A 54 6.24 -4.43 -3.67
CA HIS A 54 6.58 -5.78 -3.25
C HIS A 54 7.67 -5.77 -2.18
N SER A 55 7.35 -6.22 -0.98
CA SER A 55 8.26 -6.38 0.16
C SER A 55 8.60 -7.85 0.44
N SER A 56 9.58 -8.08 1.33
CA SER A 56 9.94 -9.41 1.87
C SER A 56 10.19 -10.51 0.82
N CYS A 57 10.63 -10.14 -0.40
CA CYS A 57 10.85 -11.06 -1.50
C CYS A 57 12.23 -10.83 -2.15
N LYS A 58 12.59 -11.66 -3.13
CA LYS A 58 13.86 -11.54 -3.86
C LYS A 58 13.99 -10.20 -4.60
N ASN A 59 12.89 -9.73 -5.21
CA ASN A 59 12.86 -8.54 -6.05
C ASN A 59 12.02 -7.45 -5.39
N VAL A 60 12.56 -6.79 -4.36
CA VAL A 60 11.84 -5.73 -3.64
C VAL A 60 11.79 -4.42 -4.43
N GLY A 61 10.61 -3.81 -4.54
CA GLY A 61 10.43 -2.56 -5.28
C GLY A 61 8.97 -2.26 -5.63
N ILE A 62 8.76 -1.18 -6.38
CA ILE A 62 7.44 -0.80 -6.89
C ILE A 62 7.11 -1.67 -8.11
N ALA A 63 5.99 -2.38 -8.06
CA ALA A 63 5.57 -3.35 -9.08
C ALA A 63 4.43 -2.85 -9.97
N GLY A 64 3.67 -1.85 -9.51
CA GLY A 64 2.56 -1.29 -10.27
C GLY A 64 1.85 -0.16 -9.56
N LEU A 65 0.74 0.25 -10.16
CA LEU A 65 -0.10 1.36 -9.75
C LEU A 65 -1.53 0.87 -9.52
N ALA A 66 -2.15 1.42 -8.48
CA ALA A 66 -3.55 1.24 -8.13
C ALA A 66 -4.18 2.60 -7.76
N GLU A 67 -5.49 2.62 -7.65
CA GLU A 67 -6.29 3.76 -7.19
C GLU A 67 -7.20 3.31 -6.04
N VAL A 68 -7.37 4.17 -5.03
CA VAL A 68 -8.34 3.92 -3.96
C VAL A 68 -9.75 4.13 -4.48
N VAL A 69 -10.56 3.08 -4.48
CA VAL A 69 -11.96 3.13 -4.94
C VAL A 69 -12.97 3.17 -3.78
N LYS A 70 -12.53 2.90 -2.55
CA LYS A 70 -13.33 3.07 -1.33
C LYS A 70 -12.44 3.58 -0.21
N ALA A 71 -12.84 4.71 0.40
CA ALA A 71 -12.17 5.26 1.57
C ALA A 71 -12.32 4.34 2.80
N ALA A 72 -11.62 4.68 3.88
CA ALA A 72 -11.44 3.78 5.01
C ALA A 72 -12.74 3.31 5.67
N TYR A 73 -12.78 2.02 6.01
CA TYR A 73 -13.85 1.37 6.74
C TYR A 73 -13.29 0.27 7.65
N PRO A 74 -14.05 -0.22 8.65
CA PRO A 74 -13.56 -1.23 9.58
C PRO A 74 -13.04 -2.47 8.85
N ASP A 75 -11.83 -2.91 9.23
CA ASP A 75 -11.24 -4.13 8.72
C ASP A 75 -11.93 -5.35 9.33
N HIS A 76 -12.83 -5.98 8.58
CA HIS A 76 -13.58 -7.14 9.06
C HIS A 76 -12.72 -8.33 9.52
N THR A 77 -11.49 -8.47 9.01
CA THR A 77 -10.57 -9.56 9.39
C THR A 77 -10.11 -9.48 10.85
N GLN A 78 -10.30 -8.33 11.51
CA GLN A 78 -9.94 -8.15 12.91
C GLN A 78 -10.91 -8.86 13.88
N PHE A 79 -12.11 -9.23 13.41
CA PHE A 79 -13.16 -9.86 14.23
C PHE A 79 -13.27 -11.37 14.02
N ASP A 80 -12.59 -11.92 13.00
CA ASP A 80 -12.63 -13.33 12.66
C ASP A 80 -11.51 -14.11 13.39
N PRO A 81 -11.82 -15.03 14.31
CA PRO A 81 -10.81 -15.82 15.03
C PRO A 81 -9.92 -16.70 14.15
N GLU A 82 -10.37 -17.05 12.94
CA GLU A 82 -9.59 -17.86 11.99
C GLU A 82 -8.65 -17.01 11.11
N SER A 83 -8.80 -15.69 11.16
CA SER A 83 -7.94 -14.76 10.43
C SER A 83 -6.57 -14.64 11.08
N ASN A 84 -5.51 -14.60 10.25
CA ASN A 84 -4.15 -14.25 10.67
C ASN A 84 -4.05 -12.84 11.31
N TYR A 85 -5.06 -12.01 11.10
CA TYR A 85 -5.11 -10.63 11.58
C TYR A 85 -6.18 -10.40 12.66
N TYR A 86 -6.69 -11.46 13.27
CA TYR A 86 -7.61 -11.38 14.41
C TYR A 86 -7.04 -10.52 15.54
N ASP A 87 -7.85 -9.61 16.09
CA ASP A 87 -7.52 -8.87 17.31
C ASP A 87 -8.63 -9.09 18.34
N PRO A 88 -8.42 -9.97 19.35
CA PRO A 88 -9.44 -10.29 20.36
C PRO A 88 -9.83 -9.10 21.25
N LYS A 89 -9.10 -7.98 21.14
CA LYS A 89 -9.39 -6.75 21.89
C LYS A 89 -10.10 -5.71 21.03
N SER A 90 -10.34 -5.97 19.75
CA SER A 90 -11.09 -5.06 18.89
C SER A 90 -12.59 -5.22 19.09
N ASP A 91 -13.26 -4.11 19.30
CA ASP A 91 -14.69 -4.04 19.56
C ASP A 91 -15.44 -3.75 18.25
N PRO A 92 -16.44 -4.55 17.84
CA PRO A 92 -17.26 -4.25 16.67
C PRO A 92 -17.94 -2.87 16.72
N GLU A 93 -18.27 -2.35 17.91
CA GLU A 93 -18.85 -1.00 18.07
C GLU A 93 -17.81 0.11 17.99
N ASN A 94 -16.53 -0.20 18.28
CA ASN A 94 -15.42 0.73 18.17
C ASN A 94 -14.17 0.06 17.54
N PRO A 95 -14.20 -0.20 16.22
CA PRO A 95 -13.17 -0.97 15.54
C PRO A 95 -11.79 -0.33 15.63
N ARG A 96 -10.78 -1.14 15.98
CA ARG A 96 -9.41 -0.67 16.09
C ARG A 96 -8.72 -0.49 14.76
N TRP A 97 -9.04 -1.33 13.78
CA TRP A 97 -8.34 -1.45 12.50
C TRP A 97 -9.23 -1.10 11.33
N PHE A 98 -8.62 -0.51 10.31
CA PHE A 98 -9.30 0.02 9.14
C PHE A 98 -8.56 -0.43 7.88
N MET A 99 -9.31 -0.64 6.82
CA MET A 99 -8.84 -0.97 5.48
C MET A 99 -9.53 -0.06 4.46
N VAL A 100 -9.04 -0.08 3.22
CA VAL A 100 -9.58 0.64 2.06
C VAL A 100 -9.75 -0.35 0.92
N ASP A 101 -10.51 0.00 -0.13
CA ASP A 101 -10.49 -0.81 -1.35
C ASP A 101 -9.62 -0.12 -2.40
N VAL A 102 -8.75 -0.89 -3.04
CA VAL A 102 -7.92 -0.42 -4.15
C VAL A 102 -8.27 -1.18 -5.41
N LYS A 103 -8.19 -0.47 -6.54
CA LYS A 103 -8.39 -1.02 -7.87
C LYS A 103 -7.09 -0.93 -8.66
N PHE A 104 -6.76 -2.01 -9.37
CA PHE A 104 -5.66 -2.05 -10.32
C PHE A 104 -5.76 -0.92 -11.34
N VAL A 105 -4.64 -0.24 -11.60
CA VAL A 105 -4.50 0.73 -12.69
C VAL A 105 -3.51 0.22 -13.73
N ALA A 106 -2.30 -0.15 -13.30
CA ALA A 106 -1.28 -0.64 -14.21
C ALA A 106 -0.27 -1.55 -13.51
N LYS A 107 0.27 -2.50 -14.27
CA LYS A 107 1.47 -3.25 -13.89
C LYS A 107 2.65 -2.65 -14.64
N PHE A 108 3.75 -2.43 -13.95
CA PHE A 108 4.97 -1.94 -14.60
C PHE A 108 5.73 -3.09 -15.27
N LYS A 109 6.37 -2.79 -16.40
CA LYS A 109 7.12 -3.80 -17.17
C LYS A 109 8.24 -4.42 -16.35
N GLN A 110 8.86 -3.62 -15.49
CA GLN A 110 9.89 -4.04 -14.56
C GLN A 110 9.61 -3.46 -13.18
N ILE A 111 10.02 -4.18 -12.14
CA ILE A 111 9.95 -3.68 -10.77
C ILE A 111 11.00 -2.56 -10.61
N LEU A 112 10.57 -1.37 -10.20
CA LEU A 112 11.48 -0.30 -9.80
C LEU A 112 12.08 -0.65 -8.43
N SER A 113 13.28 -1.22 -8.45
CA SER A 113 13.90 -1.80 -7.27
C SER A 113 14.16 -0.78 -6.15
N LEU A 114 14.12 -1.23 -4.90
CA LEU A 114 14.49 -0.39 -3.74
C LEU A 114 15.89 0.20 -3.88
N LYS A 115 16.83 -0.53 -4.50
CA LYS A 115 18.19 -0.05 -4.76
C LYS A 115 18.18 1.18 -5.65
N ASN A 116 17.40 1.14 -6.74
CA ASN A 116 17.28 2.27 -7.66
C ASN A 116 16.59 3.46 -6.98
N ILE A 117 15.50 3.21 -6.23
CA ILE A 117 14.80 4.26 -5.48
C ILE A 117 15.76 4.97 -4.51
N LYS A 118 16.59 4.22 -3.78
CA LYS A 118 17.57 4.79 -2.82
C LYS A 118 18.72 5.55 -3.49
N SER A 119 18.97 5.33 -4.77
CA SER A 119 19.99 6.08 -5.51
C SER A 119 19.47 7.38 -6.13
N MET A 120 18.16 7.63 -6.10
CA MET A 120 17.56 8.85 -6.63
C MET A 120 17.70 9.99 -5.61
N PRO A 121 18.47 11.05 -5.89
CA PRO A 121 18.61 12.19 -4.97
C PRO A 121 17.32 12.98 -4.77
N GLU A 122 16.34 12.86 -5.67
CA GLU A 122 15.03 13.50 -5.62
C GLU A 122 14.10 12.85 -4.59
N ILE A 123 14.37 11.61 -4.19
CA ILE A 123 13.54 10.85 -3.25
C ILE A 123 14.13 10.99 -1.85
N THR A 124 13.64 11.98 -1.10
CA THR A 124 14.17 12.37 0.21
C THR A 124 13.17 12.18 1.34
N GLU A 125 11.88 12.31 1.05
CA GLU A 125 10.80 12.30 2.04
C GLU A 125 10.13 10.94 2.17
N LEU A 126 10.16 10.14 1.10
CA LEU A 126 9.58 8.80 1.10
C LEU A 126 10.18 7.93 2.19
N GLY A 127 9.31 7.34 3.02
CA GLY A 127 9.73 6.50 4.13
C GLY A 127 10.66 5.33 3.75
N LEU A 128 10.68 4.88 2.49
CA LEU A 128 11.59 3.83 2.01
C LEU A 128 13.08 4.17 2.12
N VAL A 129 13.44 5.45 1.98
CA VAL A 129 14.84 5.90 2.01
C VAL A 129 15.30 6.31 3.41
N LYS A 130 14.36 6.49 4.35
CA LYS A 130 14.63 6.88 5.72
C LYS A 130 15.07 5.68 6.58
N LYS A 131 16.22 5.81 7.25
CA LYS A 131 16.79 4.73 8.09
C LYS A 131 15.82 4.35 9.21
N GLY A 132 15.55 3.05 9.35
CA GLY A 132 14.71 2.51 10.43
C GLY A 132 13.20 2.63 10.22
N HIS A 133 12.76 3.21 9.10
CA HIS A 133 11.34 3.37 8.82
C HIS A 133 10.70 2.05 8.36
N ARG A 134 9.67 1.60 9.10
CA ARG A 134 9.04 0.28 8.94
C ARG A 134 7.55 0.32 8.61
N LEU A 135 7.01 1.45 8.16
CA LEU A 135 5.59 1.54 7.80
C LEU A 135 5.28 0.78 6.50
N SER A 136 4.12 0.14 6.46
CA SER A 136 3.54 -0.52 5.29
C SER A 136 2.69 0.41 4.42
N ILE A 137 2.16 1.48 5.02
CA ILE A 137 1.41 2.54 4.36
C ILE A 137 2.20 3.84 4.54
N MET A 138 2.56 4.49 3.43
CA MET A 138 3.41 5.68 3.44
C MET A 138 2.88 6.74 2.51
N PRO A 139 2.84 8.02 2.92
CA PRO A 139 2.59 9.12 2.00
C PRO A 139 3.78 9.25 1.04
N VAL A 140 3.47 9.64 -0.20
CA VAL A 140 4.45 10.01 -1.22
C VAL A 140 4.15 11.46 -1.59
N THR A 141 5.16 12.32 -1.64
CA THR A 141 4.93 13.68 -2.13
C THR A 141 4.60 13.65 -3.62
N LYS A 142 3.87 14.65 -4.12
CA LYS A 142 3.55 14.73 -5.55
C LYS A 142 4.81 14.68 -6.43
N ALA A 143 5.84 15.44 -6.06
CA ALA A 143 7.10 15.50 -6.81
C ALA A 143 7.81 14.14 -6.85
N GLU A 144 7.91 13.44 -5.71
CA GLU A 144 8.49 12.10 -5.66
C GLU A 144 7.65 11.09 -6.45
N PHE A 145 6.32 11.19 -6.38
CA PHE A 145 5.42 10.29 -7.10
C PHE A 145 5.61 10.42 -8.62
N GLU A 146 5.60 11.64 -9.14
CA GLU A 146 5.83 11.91 -10.57
C GLU A 146 7.21 11.40 -11.02
N HIS A 147 8.24 11.62 -10.20
CA HIS A 147 9.59 11.16 -10.49
C HIS A 147 9.67 9.62 -10.51
N LEU A 148 9.08 8.93 -9.53
CA LEU A 148 9.04 7.47 -9.47
C LEU A 148 8.25 6.89 -10.65
N LEU A 149 7.10 7.48 -10.98
CA LEU A 149 6.25 7.02 -12.08
C LEU A 149 6.99 7.11 -13.42
N ALA A 150 7.68 8.22 -13.69
CA ALA A 150 8.46 8.41 -14.90
C ALA A 150 9.59 7.36 -15.07
N HIS A 151 10.12 6.81 -13.96
CA HIS A 151 11.11 5.72 -14.00
C HIS A 151 10.49 4.33 -14.14
N CYS A 152 9.21 4.17 -13.79
CA CYS A 152 8.49 2.92 -13.95
C CYS A 152 7.97 2.70 -15.39
N GLU A 153 7.77 3.78 -16.14
CA GLU A 153 7.24 3.77 -17.51
C GLU A 153 8.30 3.58 -18.61
N GLN A 154 9.59 3.63 -18.26
CA GLN A 154 10.73 3.36 -19.15
C GLN A 154 10.86 1.87 -19.46
#